data_AF-A0A933ZHN4-F1
#
_entry.id   AF-A0A933ZHN4-F1
#
_cell.length_a   1.000
_cell.length_b   1.000
_cell.length_c   1.000
_cell.angle_alpha   90.00
_cell.angle_beta   90.00
_cell.angle_gamma   90.00
#
_symmetry.space_group_name_H-M   'P 1'
#
loop_
_entity.id
_entity.type
_entity.pdbx_description
1 polymer ?
#
loop_
_entity_poly.entity_id
_entity_poly.type
_entity_poly.pdbx_seq_one_letter_code
_entity_poly.pdbx_strand_id
1 'polypeptide(L)'
;MTVAAEGGPTVSGGDVPKFQENLIAPSALVVTAPSFDDFPPIDKPIGIAWTPFQGGFVFLQIAAKDVQDAIFCRLPSDAGTATLPAEVMAQFSPGPGNCLTVLSAGYERFQAGEFSVELQAMYVGTRPDGKIAGACSK
;
A
#
# COMPACT_ATOMS: atom_id res chain seq x y z
N MET A 1 -9.90 -7.30 16.23
CA MET A 1 -10.90 -6.94 15.20
C MET A 1 -11.22 -8.23 14.46
N THR A 2 -12.39 -8.82 14.70
CA THR A 2 -12.80 -10.06 14.01
C THR A 2 -13.40 -9.66 12.67
N VAL A 3 -12.76 -10.03 11.57
CA VAL A 3 -13.36 -9.87 10.24
C VAL A 3 -14.30 -11.05 10.04
N ALA A 4 -15.59 -10.86 10.34
CA ALA A 4 -16.63 -11.78 9.89
C ALA A 4 -16.89 -11.49 8.40
N ALA A 5 -16.51 -12.41 7.51
CA ALA A 5 -16.86 -12.31 6.11
C ALA A 5 -18.36 -12.66 5.92
N GLU A 6 -19.25 -11.71 6.19
CA GLU A 6 -20.65 -11.82 5.79
C GLU A 6 -20.86 -11.08 4.46
N GLY A 7 -21.07 -11.83 3.37
CA GLY A 7 -21.53 -11.30 2.08
C GLY A 7 -20.50 -11.17 0.95
N GLY A 8 -19.53 -12.08 0.81
CA GLY A 8 -18.59 -12.11 -0.32
C GLY A 8 -19.16 -12.74 -1.61
N PRO A 9 -18.61 -12.41 -2.80
CA PRO A 9 -19.04 -12.96 -4.09
C PRO A 9 -18.93 -14.49 -4.14
N THR A 10 -19.93 -15.14 -4.75
CA THR A 10 -19.95 -16.58 -5.00
C THR A 10 -18.93 -16.95 -6.07
N VAL A 11 -17.81 -17.56 -5.67
CA VAL A 11 -16.84 -18.18 -6.58
C VAL A 11 -17.33 -19.60 -6.86
N SER A 12 -17.73 -19.91 -8.09
CA SER A 12 -18.02 -21.28 -8.51
C SER A 12 -16.70 -22.01 -8.80
N GLY A 13 -16.18 -22.75 -7.83
CA GLY A 13 -14.96 -23.56 -7.97
C GLY A 13 -14.41 -23.93 -6.61
N GLY A 14 -14.87 -25.06 -6.05
CA GLY A 14 -14.52 -25.55 -4.71
C GLY A 14 -15.03 -24.65 -3.58
N ASP A 15 -15.80 -25.21 -2.65
CA ASP A 15 -16.17 -24.45 -1.46
C ASP A 15 -14.89 -24.15 -0.66
N VAL A 16 -14.47 -22.88 -0.60
CA VAL A 16 -13.36 -22.45 0.25
C VAL A 16 -13.70 -22.85 1.70
N PRO A 17 -12.90 -23.70 2.37
CA PRO A 17 -13.18 -24.12 3.73
C PRO A 17 -13.28 -22.92 4.66
N LYS A 18 -14.19 -22.99 5.65
CA LYS A 18 -14.25 -21.97 6.70
C LYS A 18 -12.90 -21.91 7.43
N PHE A 19 -12.36 -20.71 7.60
CA PHE A 19 -11.13 -20.46 8.34
C PHE A 19 -11.34 -19.30 9.33
N GLN A 20 -10.47 -19.21 10.34
CA GLN A 20 -10.39 -18.10 11.25
C GLN A 20 -8.93 -17.81 11.53
N GLU A 21 -8.49 -16.58 11.27
CA GLU A 21 -7.11 -16.16 11.48
C GLU A 21 -7.05 -14.80 12.19
N ASN A 22 -5.95 -14.58 12.89
CA ASN A 22 -5.67 -13.31 13.55
C ASN A 22 -4.64 -12.51 12.74
N LEU A 23 -5.07 -11.41 12.15
CA LEU A 23 -4.18 -10.46 11.49
C LEU A 23 -3.87 -9.29 12.43
N ILE A 24 -2.59 -9.05 12.67
CA ILE A 24 -2.13 -7.84 13.37
C ILE A 24 -2.18 -6.69 12.36
N ALA A 25 -3.09 -5.75 12.59
CA ALA A 25 -3.15 -4.53 11.79
C ALA A 25 -1.94 -3.64 12.11
N PRO A 26 -1.30 -3.03 11.09
CA PRO A 26 -0.21 -2.10 11.34
C PRO A 26 -0.74 -0.84 12.05
N SER A 27 0.11 -0.18 12.83
CA SER A 27 -0.23 1.14 13.37
C SER A 27 -0.17 2.21 12.27
N ALA A 28 -0.70 3.40 12.60
CA ALA A 28 -0.66 4.55 11.70
C ALA A 28 0.80 4.90 11.31
N LEU A 29 0.98 5.22 10.03
CA LEU A 29 2.24 5.63 9.42
C LEU A 29 2.26 7.13 9.23
N VAL A 30 3.31 7.82 9.70
CA VAL A 30 3.54 9.23 9.38
C VAL A 30 4.68 9.34 8.37
N VAL A 31 4.39 9.94 7.23
CA VAL A 31 5.30 10.16 6.12
C VAL A 31 5.74 11.62 6.13
N THR A 32 7.04 11.85 6.24
CA THR A 32 7.63 13.18 6.42
C THR A 32 8.17 13.78 5.12
N ALA A 33 8.34 12.97 4.07
CA ALA A 33 8.71 13.43 2.74
C ALA A 33 8.18 12.48 1.64
N PRO A 34 7.88 12.98 0.42
CA PRO A 34 7.75 14.40 0.07
C PRO A 34 6.54 15.03 0.78
N SER A 35 6.25 16.31 0.52
CA SER A 35 5.07 16.93 1.12
C SER A 35 3.76 16.38 0.55
N PHE A 36 3.73 15.80 -0.65
CA PHE A 36 2.49 15.37 -1.34
C PHE A 36 1.45 16.49 -1.53
N ASP A 37 1.82 17.77 -1.48
CA ASP A 37 0.88 18.85 -1.84
C ASP A 37 0.57 18.83 -3.33
N ASP A 38 1.54 18.39 -4.13
CA ASP A 38 1.41 18.07 -5.55
C ASP A 38 2.05 16.71 -5.85
N PHE A 39 1.67 16.13 -6.99
CA PHE A 39 2.26 14.91 -7.47
C PHE A 39 3.75 15.13 -7.81
N PRO A 40 4.67 14.29 -7.32
CA PRO A 40 6.08 14.45 -7.62
C PRO A 40 6.37 14.29 -9.12
N PRO A 41 7.38 15.00 -9.65
CA PRO A 41 7.78 14.86 -11.05
C PRO A 41 8.32 13.45 -11.33
N ILE A 42 7.78 12.78 -12.36
CA ILE A 42 8.12 11.38 -12.70
C ILE A 42 9.49 11.21 -13.36
N ASP A 43 10.09 12.30 -13.86
CA ASP A 43 11.40 12.33 -14.49
C ASP A 43 12.55 12.46 -13.47
N LYS A 44 12.23 12.43 -12.17
CA LYS A 44 13.20 12.57 -11.08
C LYS A 44 13.04 11.46 -10.05
N PRO A 45 14.12 11.09 -9.34
CA PRO A 45 14.00 10.22 -8.19
C PRO A 45 13.13 10.87 -7.10
N ILE A 46 12.25 10.07 -6.49
CA ILE A 46 11.35 10.55 -5.43
C ILE A 46 11.84 9.99 -4.10
N GLY A 47 12.31 10.87 -3.22
CA GLY A 47 12.66 10.52 -1.84
C GLY A 47 11.42 10.42 -0.96
N ILE A 48 11.20 9.26 -0.35
CA ILE A 48 10.15 9.00 0.65
C ILE A 48 10.82 8.87 2.01
N ALA A 49 10.26 9.50 3.04
CA ALA A 49 10.73 9.37 4.42
C ALA A 49 9.57 9.15 5.39
N TRP A 50 9.77 8.33 6.43
CA TRP A 50 8.72 8.01 7.40
C TRP A 50 9.24 7.81 8.82
N THR A 51 8.35 7.96 9.79
CA THR A 51 8.59 7.67 11.20
C THR A 51 8.37 6.18 11.48
N PRO A 52 9.01 5.61 12.53
CA PRO A 52 8.82 4.20 12.84
C PRO A 52 7.38 3.91 13.26
N PHE A 53 6.88 2.71 12.96
CA PHE A 53 5.55 2.24 13.35
C PHE A 53 5.59 0.72 13.62
N GLN A 54 4.51 0.15 14.16
CA GLN A 54 4.46 -1.26 14.58
C GLN A 54 3.54 -2.10 13.69
N GLY A 55 3.81 -3.41 13.63
CA GLY A 55 2.85 -4.41 13.11
C GLY A 55 2.76 -4.54 11.59
N GLY A 56 3.79 -4.15 10.83
CA GLY A 56 3.75 -4.28 9.38
C GLY A 56 4.99 -3.80 8.64
N PHE A 57 4.78 -3.26 7.45
CA PHE A 57 5.81 -2.69 6.58
C PHE A 57 5.24 -1.51 5.79
N VAL A 58 6.11 -0.61 5.33
CA VAL A 58 5.68 0.47 4.44
C VAL A 58 5.45 -0.13 3.06
N PHE A 59 4.30 0.21 2.50
CA PHE A 59 3.84 -0.20 1.19
C PHE A 59 3.69 1.05 0.33
N LEU A 60 4.63 1.26 -0.59
CA LEU A 60 4.53 2.34 -1.58
C LEU A 60 3.73 1.81 -2.77
N GLN A 61 2.63 2.47 -3.08
CA GLN A 61 1.80 2.18 -4.24
C GLN A 61 1.87 3.37 -5.20
N ILE A 62 2.37 3.12 -6.40
CA ILE A 62 2.18 4.02 -7.53
C ILE A 62 1.22 3.32 -8.47
N ALA A 63 0.10 3.95 -8.82
CA ALA A 63 -0.90 3.38 -9.71
C ALA A 63 -1.20 4.35 -10.85
N ALA A 64 -1.30 3.83 -12.07
CA ALA A 64 -1.85 4.55 -13.20
C ALA A 64 -3.36 4.76 -13.04
N LYS A 65 -3.92 5.70 -13.82
CA LYS A 65 -5.34 6.07 -13.78
C LYS A 65 -6.31 4.90 -13.97
N ASP A 66 -5.89 3.89 -14.72
CA ASP A 66 -6.64 2.68 -15.04
C ASP A 66 -6.35 1.50 -14.10
N VAL A 67 -5.53 1.72 -13.05
CA VAL A 67 -5.21 0.77 -11.96
C VAL A 67 -4.64 -0.59 -12.39
N GLN A 68 -4.40 -0.81 -13.69
CA GLN A 68 -3.81 -2.06 -14.19
C GLN A 68 -2.32 -2.15 -13.90
N ASP A 69 -1.63 -1.00 -13.97
CA ASP A 69 -0.21 -0.90 -13.67
C ASP A 69 -0.02 -0.28 -12.29
N ALA A 70 0.45 -1.10 -11.35
CA ALA A 70 0.84 -0.66 -10.04
C ALA A 70 2.23 -1.19 -9.67
N ILE A 71 3.07 -0.31 -9.14
CA ILE A 71 4.36 -0.68 -8.58
C ILE A 71 4.24 -0.68 -7.06
N PHE A 72 4.64 -1.80 -6.47
CA PHE A 72 4.59 -2.05 -5.04
C PHE A 72 6.00 -2.19 -4.47
N CYS A 73 6.38 -1.28 -3.58
CA CYS A 73 7.63 -1.40 -2.84
C CYS A 73 7.33 -1.75 -1.38
N ARG A 74 7.95 -2.83 -0.90
CA ARG A 74 7.91 -3.24 0.51
C ARG A 74 9.17 -2.76 1.22
N LEU A 75 8.99 -1.95 2.26
CA LEU A 75 10.08 -1.34 3.03
C LEU A 75 9.89 -1.63 4.53
N PRO A 76 10.97 -1.72 5.33
CA PRO A 76 10.86 -2.01 6.76
C PRO A 76 10.03 -0.94 7.50
N SER A 77 9.42 -1.34 8.62
CA SER A 77 8.62 -0.44 9.46
C SER A 77 9.44 0.50 10.35
N ASP A 78 10.74 0.26 10.46
CA ASP A 78 11.67 1.17 11.15
C ASP A 78 11.69 2.54 10.47
N ALA A 79 12.03 3.58 11.23
CA ALA A 79 12.21 4.92 10.69
C ALA A 79 13.21 4.89 9.53
N GLY A 80 12.87 5.50 8.41
CA GLY A 80 13.69 5.31 7.23
C GLY A 80 13.42 6.26 6.10
N THR A 81 14.27 6.12 5.09
CA THR A 81 14.14 6.78 3.79
C THR A 81 14.24 5.74 2.70
N ALA A 82 13.46 5.92 1.64
CA ALA A 82 13.59 5.19 0.39
C ALA A 82 13.64 6.18 -0.77
N THR A 83 14.25 5.78 -1.86
CA THR A 83 14.21 6.56 -3.11
C THR A 83 13.59 5.69 -4.18
N LEU A 84 12.49 6.15 -4.77
CA LEU A 84 11.95 5.59 -6.00
C LEU A 84 12.83 6.09 -7.16
N PRO A 85 13.54 5.21 -7.88
CA PRO A 85 14.37 5.62 -9.01
C PRO A 85 13.52 6.22 -10.13
N ALA A 86 14.11 7.15 -10.90
CA ALA A 86 13.42 7.77 -12.03
C ALA A 86 13.03 6.73 -13.09
N GLU A 87 13.81 5.65 -13.23
CA GLU A 87 13.58 4.56 -14.17
C GLU A 87 12.31 3.75 -13.82
N VAL A 88 11.95 3.69 -12.54
CA VAL A 88 10.71 3.07 -12.07
C VAL A 88 9.53 3.98 -12.38
N MET A 89 9.68 5.28 -12.15
CA MET A 89 8.65 6.28 -12.44
C MET A 89 8.39 6.44 -13.95
N ALA A 90 9.42 6.25 -14.78
CA ALA A 90 9.33 6.31 -16.24
C ALA A 90 8.48 5.18 -16.86
N GLN A 91 8.12 4.14 -16.09
CA GLN A 91 7.20 3.09 -16.55
C GLN A 91 5.76 3.58 -16.61
N PHE A 92 5.42 4.64 -15.88
CA PHE A 92 4.09 5.24 -15.93
C PHE A 92 4.00 6.24 -17.08
N SER A 93 2.92 6.16 -17.85
CA SER A 93 2.69 7.11 -18.93
C SER A 93 2.61 8.54 -18.37
N PRO A 94 3.30 9.52 -18.97
CA PRO A 94 3.16 10.91 -18.57
C PRO A 94 1.72 11.35 -18.84
N GLY A 95 1.11 12.02 -17.86
CA GLY A 95 -0.26 12.50 -17.97
C GLY A 95 -1.02 12.46 -16.64
N PRO A 96 -2.27 12.93 -16.66
CA PRO A 96 -3.11 13.00 -15.48
C PRO A 96 -3.57 11.62 -15.00
N GLY A 97 -3.77 11.49 -13.69
CA GLY A 97 -4.38 10.32 -13.06
C GLY A 97 -3.42 9.26 -12.52
N ASN A 98 -2.10 9.43 -12.67
CA ASN A 98 -1.14 8.67 -11.87
C ASN A 98 -1.25 9.11 -10.41
N CYS A 99 -1.36 8.16 -9.49
CA CYS A 99 -1.42 8.41 -8.05
C CYS A 99 -0.27 7.69 -7.33
N LEU A 100 0.40 8.40 -6.43
CA LEU A 100 1.39 7.84 -5.52
C LEU A 100 0.81 7.94 -4.11
N THR A 101 0.70 6.80 -3.44
CA THR A 101 0.18 6.68 -2.07
C THR A 101 1.14 5.85 -1.23
N VAL A 102 1.37 6.28 0.00
CA VAL A 102 2.16 5.54 0.98
C VAL A 102 1.23 4.94 2.02
N LEU A 103 1.34 3.63 2.24
CA LEU A 103 0.51 2.89 3.18
C LEU A 103 1.39 2.18 4.21
N SER A 104 0.88 1.93 5.41
CA SER A 104 1.37 0.81 6.21
C SER A 104 0.50 -0.40 5.94
N ALA A 105 1.12 -1.57 5.81
CA ALA A 105 0.41 -2.80 5.52
C ALA A 105 0.94 -3.97 6.36
N GLY A 106 0.03 -4.84 6.78
CA GLY A 106 0.32 -6.14 7.40
C GLY A 106 -0.39 -7.23 6.59
N TYR A 107 0.26 -8.38 6.43
CA TYR A 107 -0.28 -9.49 5.67
C TYR A 107 -0.07 -10.80 6.42
N GLU A 108 -1.04 -11.69 6.30
CA GLU A 108 -0.94 -13.07 6.74
C GLU A 108 -1.26 -13.97 5.55
N ARG A 109 -0.42 -14.99 5.32
CA ARG A 109 -0.65 -15.99 4.27
C ARG A 109 -0.76 -17.36 4.92
N PHE A 110 -1.82 -18.08 4.61
CA PHE A 110 -2.07 -19.42 5.13
C PHE A 110 -2.84 -20.25 4.11
N GLN A 111 -2.99 -21.54 4.39
CA GLN A 111 -3.74 -22.47 3.55
C GLN A 111 -5.09 -22.78 4.19
N ALA A 112 -6.16 -22.73 3.40
CA ALA A 112 -7.49 -23.20 3.78
C ALA A 112 -7.87 -24.37 2.85
N GLY A 113 -7.55 -25.60 3.25
CA GLY A 113 -7.62 -26.75 2.35
C GLY A 113 -6.59 -26.63 1.23
N GLU A 114 -7.05 -26.59 -0.02
CA GLU A 114 -6.19 -26.41 -1.21
C GLU A 114 -6.01 -24.94 -1.63
N PHE A 115 -6.67 -24.02 -0.93
CA PHE A 115 -6.65 -22.59 -1.27
C PHE A 115 -5.55 -21.86 -0.50
N SER A 116 -4.73 -21.10 -1.23
CA SER A 116 -3.83 -20.11 -0.64
C SER A 116 -4.62 -18.83 -0.34
N VAL A 117 -4.74 -18.48 0.94
CA VAL A 117 -5.43 -17.26 1.38
C VAL A 117 -4.40 -16.22 1.80
N GLU A 118 -4.59 -14.98 1.35
CA GLU A 118 -3.85 -13.82 1.81
C GLU A 118 -4.84 -12.86 2.49
N LEU A 119 -4.61 -12.57 3.77
CA LEU A 119 -5.30 -11.52 4.49
C LEU A 119 -4.41 -10.30 4.54
N GLN A 120 -5.01 -9.13 4.32
CA GLN A 120 -4.30 -7.86 4.27
C GLN A 120 -5.02 -6.82 5.12
N ALA A 121 -4.26 -6.07 5.91
CA ALA A 121 -4.70 -4.90 6.66
C ALA A 121 -3.85 -3.71 6.24
N MET A 122 -4.48 -2.60 5.91
CA MET A 122 -3.81 -1.40 5.43
C MET A 122 -4.29 -0.16 6.16
N TYR A 123 -3.36 0.76 6.41
CA TYR A 123 -3.66 2.15 6.74
C TYR A 123 -3.02 3.05 5.69
N VAL A 124 -3.79 4.02 5.19
CA VAL A 124 -3.24 5.10 4.38
C VAL A 124 -2.38 5.97 5.30
N GLY A 125 -1.12 6.15 4.96
CA GLY A 125 -0.20 7.00 5.71
C GLY A 125 -0.67 8.45 5.73
N THR A 126 -0.31 9.17 6.78
CA THR A 126 -0.60 10.59 6.90
C THR A 126 0.69 11.40 6.91
N ARG A 127 0.57 12.68 6.61
CA ARG A 127 1.63 13.67 6.78
C ARG A 127 1.60 14.23 8.20
N PRO A 128 2.63 14.99 8.65
CA PRO A 128 2.60 15.64 9.96
C PRO A 128 1.42 16.60 10.17
N ASP A 129 0.83 17.13 9.09
CA ASP A 129 -0.35 17.99 9.14
C ASP A 129 -1.69 17.21 9.17
N GLY A 130 -1.63 15.87 9.25
CA GLY A 130 -2.80 15.00 9.33
C GLY A 130 -3.46 14.69 7.99
N LYS A 131 -3.03 15.27 6.87
CA LYS A 131 -3.56 14.90 5.54
C LYS A 131 -2.96 13.58 5.05
N ILE A 132 -3.57 13.01 4.02
CA ILE A 132 -3.10 11.77 3.38
C ILE A 132 -1.70 11.98 2.77
N ALA A 133 -0.80 11.01 3.00
CA ALA A 133 0.50 10.92 2.36
C ALA A 133 0.36 10.31 0.95
N GLY A 134 -0.27 11.07 0.06
CA GLY A 134 -0.45 10.68 -1.32
C GLY A 134 -0.94 11.85 -2.17
N ALA A 135 -0.64 11.77 -3.46
CA ALA A 135 -1.03 12.78 -4.45
C ALA A 135 -1.33 12.11 -5.78
N CYS A 136 -2.17 12.75 -6.60
CA CYS A 136 -2.43 12.35 -7.97
C CYS A 136 -2.05 13.47 -8.93
N SER A 137 -1.48 13.11 -10.08
CA SER A 137 -1.22 14.02 -11.18
C SER A 137 -2.54 14.60 -11.72
N LYS A 138 -2.56 15.92 -11.92
CA LYS A 138 -3.72 16.69 -12.39
C LYS A 138 -3.78 16.71 -13.91
#